data_AF-D4XCI9-F1
#
_entry.id   AF-D4XCI9-F1
#
_cell.length_a   1.000
_cell.length_b   1.000
_cell.length_c   1.000
_cell.angle_alpha   90.00
_cell.angle_beta   90.00
_cell.angle_gamma   90.00
#
_symmetry.space_group_name_H-M   'P 1'
#
loop_
_entity.id
_entity.type
_entity.pdbx_description
1 polymer ?
#
loop_
_entity_poly.entity_id
_entity_poly.type
_entity_poly.pdbx_seq_one_letter_code
_entity_poly.pdbx_strand_id
1 'polypeptide(L)'
;MPVAEPKTGLDEFFAMLDGVRKVALSAAAGLIALPLAAGLAGFAPPWPPGLVVITSLMELVVLLVVFQTLAKAQRSAASKVIIWSAILVFVTSAVYLVLNAAFVYQIPNDDTRVVMGCGLSDNAQLILKSQGLNPTDVCPGEFSLLMSSAQYETDKVWTRLSITAIKSALAISWFGSFGALSFLVGVFVAFQRRQVVRASRTTVKRPTTSEGA
;
A
#
# COMPACT_ATOMS: atom_id res chain seq x y z
N MET A 1 -26.93 -26.02 -9.40
CA MET A 1 -26.08 -27.13 -9.85
C MET A 1 -25.73 -27.97 -8.63
N PRO A 2 -26.06 -29.27 -8.61
CA PRO A 2 -25.78 -30.13 -7.46
C PRO A 2 -24.27 -30.33 -7.33
N VAL A 3 -23.71 -29.99 -6.17
CA VAL A 3 -22.32 -30.26 -5.82
C VAL A 3 -22.23 -31.75 -5.49
N ALA A 4 -21.50 -32.51 -6.28
CA ALA A 4 -21.29 -33.94 -6.03
C ALA A 4 -20.64 -34.15 -4.66
N GLU A 5 -21.19 -35.05 -3.84
CA GLU A 5 -20.59 -35.45 -2.57
C GLU A 5 -19.17 -36.01 -2.80
N PRO A 6 -18.15 -35.52 -2.08
CA PRO A 6 -16.79 -36.02 -2.20
C PRO A 6 -16.77 -37.49 -1.75
N LYS A 7 -16.32 -38.39 -2.64
CA LYS A 7 -16.41 -39.84 -2.44
C LYS A 7 -15.25 -40.41 -1.63
N THR A 8 -14.18 -39.64 -1.44
CA THR A 8 -12.97 -40.06 -0.73
C THR A 8 -12.33 -38.92 0.06
N GLY A 9 -11.61 -39.23 1.14
CA GLY A 9 -10.84 -38.22 1.89
C GLY A 9 -9.72 -37.55 1.06
N LEU A 10 -9.36 -38.14 -0.08
CA LEU A 10 -8.45 -37.53 -1.06
C LEU A 10 -9.13 -36.38 -1.82
N ASP A 11 -10.41 -36.52 -2.17
CA ASP A 11 -11.19 -35.47 -2.83
C ASP A 11 -11.37 -34.26 -1.89
N GLU A 12 -11.59 -34.52 -0.60
CA GLU A 12 -11.69 -33.48 0.43
C GLU A 12 -10.36 -32.72 0.61
N PHE A 13 -9.23 -33.43 0.56
CA PHE A 13 -7.90 -32.83 0.58
C PHE A 13 -7.62 -31.94 -0.64
N PHE A 14 -7.94 -32.41 -1.85
CA PHE A 14 -7.77 -31.62 -3.07
C PHE A 14 -8.69 -30.40 -3.10
N ALA A 15 -9.94 -30.53 -2.66
CA ALA A 15 -10.87 -29.41 -2.53
C ALA A 15 -10.35 -28.33 -1.56
N MET A 16 -9.73 -28.74 -0.46
CA MET A 16 -9.11 -27.82 0.51
C MET A 16 -7.89 -27.10 -0.09
N LEU A 17 -7.03 -27.80 -0.84
CA LEU A 17 -5.88 -27.21 -1.52
C LEU A 17 -6.29 -26.20 -2.60
N ASP A 18 -7.31 -26.52 -3.40
CA ASP A 18 -7.84 -25.60 -4.41
C ASP A 18 -8.47 -24.36 -3.76
N GLY A 19 -9.13 -24.51 -2.61
CA GLY A 19 -9.62 -23.39 -1.83
C GLY A 19 -8.50 -22.43 -1.41
N VAL A 20 -7.41 -22.95 -0.85
CA VAL A 20 -6.27 -22.13 -0.43
C VAL A 20 -5.57 -21.48 -1.62
N ARG A 21 -5.38 -22.22 -2.71
CA ARG A 21 -4.77 -21.69 -3.93
C ARG A 21 -5.63 -20.55 -4.48
N LYS A 22 -6.94 -20.75 -4.59
CA LYS A 22 -7.88 -19.74 -5.09
C LYS A 22 -7.90 -18.49 -4.22
N VAL A 23 -7.93 -18.64 -2.89
CA VAL A 23 -7.90 -17.51 -1.94
C VAL A 23 -6.57 -16.76 -1.99
N ALA A 24 -5.45 -17.47 -2.07
CA ALA A 24 -4.12 -16.86 -2.19
C ALA A 24 -3.98 -16.11 -3.53
N LEU A 25 -4.47 -16.70 -4.62
CA LEU A 25 -4.43 -16.08 -5.95
C LEU A 25 -5.36 -14.87 -6.03
N SER A 26 -6.56 -14.94 -5.45
CA SER A 26 -7.48 -13.79 -5.39
C SER A 26 -6.93 -12.68 -4.50
N ALA A 27 -6.30 -13.02 -3.38
CA ALA A 27 -5.67 -12.04 -2.50
C ALA A 27 -4.47 -11.36 -3.17
N ALA A 28 -3.60 -12.12 -3.85
CA ALA A 28 -2.47 -11.57 -4.59
C ALA A 28 -2.93 -10.73 -5.80
N ALA A 29 -3.93 -11.20 -6.55
CA ALA A 29 -4.49 -10.44 -7.67
C ALA A 29 -5.16 -9.14 -7.20
N GLY A 30 -5.93 -9.20 -6.11
CA GLY A 30 -6.54 -8.02 -5.50
C GLY A 30 -5.51 -7.01 -5.01
N LEU A 31 -4.42 -7.49 -4.41
CA LEU A 31 -3.31 -6.65 -3.96
C LEU A 31 -2.61 -5.95 -5.14
N ILE A 32 -2.29 -6.66 -6.22
CA ILE A 32 -1.62 -6.06 -7.39
C ILE A 32 -2.55 -5.06 -8.10
N ALA A 33 -3.85 -5.32 -8.11
CA ALA A 33 -4.84 -4.43 -8.72
C ALA A 33 -5.13 -3.17 -7.87
N LEU A 34 -4.85 -3.19 -6.57
CA LEU A 34 -5.16 -2.11 -5.64
C LEU A 34 -4.43 -0.80 -5.98
N PRO A 35 -3.10 -0.76 -6.22
CA PRO A 35 -2.42 0.45 -6.67
C PRO A 35 -3.00 1.02 -7.97
N LEU A 36 -3.38 0.14 -8.91
CA LEU A 36 -3.99 0.55 -10.19
C LEU A 36 -5.37 1.16 -9.97
N ALA A 37 -6.22 0.53 -9.18
CA ALA A 37 -7.53 1.04 -8.82
C ALA A 37 -7.43 2.39 -8.09
N ALA A 38 -6.48 2.51 -7.16
CA ALA A 38 -6.22 3.76 -6.44
C ALA A 38 -5.70 4.86 -7.39
N GLY A 39 -4.85 4.50 -8.36
CA GLY A 39 -4.39 5.40 -9.42
C GLY A 39 -5.53 5.91 -10.29
N LEU A 40 -6.42 5.02 -10.73
CA LEU A 40 -7.59 5.38 -11.55
C LEU A 40 -8.61 6.23 -10.80
N ALA A 41 -8.74 6.03 -9.49
CA ALA A 41 -9.60 6.82 -8.63
C ALA A 41 -8.96 8.17 -8.22
N GLY A 42 -7.80 8.53 -8.77
CA GLY A 42 -7.14 9.80 -8.49
C GLY A 42 -6.49 9.88 -7.10
N PHE A 43 -6.33 8.75 -6.40
CA PHE A 43 -5.69 8.72 -5.08
C PHE A 43 -4.17 8.55 -5.15
N ALA A 44 -3.60 8.18 -6.30
CA ALA A 44 -2.14 8.10 -6.44
C ALA A 44 -1.50 9.48 -6.23
N PRO A 45 -0.26 9.59 -5.76
CA PRO A 45 0.48 10.84 -5.75
C PRO A 45 0.63 11.38 -7.18
N PRO A 46 0.54 12.71 -7.41
CA PRO A 46 0.75 13.28 -8.74
C PRO A 46 2.20 13.18 -9.24
N TRP A 47 3.16 12.88 -8.36
CA TRP A 47 4.57 12.74 -8.68
C TRP A 47 5.21 11.60 -7.88
N PRO A 48 6.18 10.86 -8.44
CA PRO A 48 6.64 10.84 -9.84
C PRO A 48 5.66 10.15 -10.80
N PRO A 49 5.75 10.43 -12.12
CA PRO A 49 5.01 9.67 -13.12
C PRO A 49 5.42 8.18 -13.09
N GLY A 50 4.44 7.28 -13.28
CA GLY A 50 4.67 5.84 -13.25
C GLY A 50 4.81 5.23 -11.85
N LEU A 51 4.56 6.01 -10.78
CA LEU A 51 4.65 5.52 -9.40
C LEU A 51 3.86 4.22 -9.18
N VAL A 52 2.64 4.14 -9.72
CA VAL A 52 1.77 2.97 -9.58
C VAL A 52 2.43 1.69 -10.10
N VAL A 53 3.12 1.77 -11.24
CA VAL A 53 3.83 0.62 -11.83
C VAL A 53 4.99 0.19 -10.92
N ILE A 54 5.74 1.16 -10.39
CA ILE A 54 6.84 0.90 -9.44
C ILE A 54 6.28 0.26 -8.16
N THR A 55 5.12 0.72 -7.67
CA THR A 55 4.45 0.14 -6.49
C THR A 55 4.12 -1.32 -6.72
N SER A 56 3.51 -1.69 -7.85
CA SER A 56 3.19 -3.09 -8.14
C SER A 56 4.42 -3.98 -8.22
N LEU A 57 5.53 -3.49 -8.80
CA LEU A 57 6.80 -4.24 -8.82
C LEU A 57 7.37 -4.43 -7.41
N MET A 58 7.35 -3.38 -6.60
CA MET A 58 7.80 -3.42 -5.21
C MET A 58 6.97 -4.40 -4.39
N GLU A 59 5.63 -4.38 -4.52
CA GLU A 59 4.74 -5.32 -3.84
C GLU A 59 5.07 -6.77 -4.18
N LEU A 60 5.36 -7.06 -5.46
CA LEU A 60 5.76 -8.39 -5.90
C LEU A 60 7.07 -8.83 -5.23
N VAL A 61 8.07 -7.96 -5.18
CA VAL A 61 9.35 -8.23 -4.51
C VAL A 61 9.13 -8.50 -3.02
N VAL A 62 8.30 -7.69 -2.35
CA VAL A 62 7.95 -7.89 -0.94
C VAL A 62 7.29 -9.25 -0.72
N LEU A 63 6.30 -9.63 -1.55
CA LEU A 63 5.67 -10.95 -1.46
C LEU A 63 6.70 -12.08 -1.59
N LEU A 64 7.60 -12.00 -2.57
CA LEU A 64 8.64 -13.02 -2.78
C LEU A 64 9.54 -13.17 -1.56
N VAL A 65 10.03 -12.06 -0.99
CA VAL A 65 10.87 -12.05 0.22
C VAL A 65 10.12 -12.65 1.41
N VAL A 66 8.85 -12.29 1.58
CA VAL A 66 7.99 -12.78 2.66
C VAL A 66 7.78 -14.29 2.54
N PHE A 67 7.48 -14.80 1.35
CA PHE A 67 7.33 -16.23 1.13
C PHE A 67 8.63 -17.01 1.38
N GLN A 68 9.77 -16.44 0.99
CA GLN A 68 11.08 -17.08 1.19
C GLN A 68 11.47 -17.12 2.68
N THR A 69 11.26 -16.01 3.40
CA THR A 69 11.73 -15.85 4.79
C THR A 69 10.79 -16.52 5.81
N LEU A 70 9.48 -16.46 5.61
CA LEU A 70 8.51 -17.07 6.54
C LEU A 70 8.34 -18.57 6.35
N ALA A 71 9.05 -19.20 5.41
CA ALA A 71 9.06 -20.64 5.23
C ALA A 71 9.47 -21.44 6.49
N LYS A 72 10.09 -20.80 7.51
CA LYS A 72 10.51 -21.44 8.78
C LYS A 72 10.01 -20.78 10.07
N ALA A 73 9.21 -19.70 10.00
CA ALA A 73 8.80 -18.95 11.20
C ALA A 73 7.88 -19.73 12.16
N GLN A 74 7.92 -19.45 13.47
CA GLN A 74 7.00 -20.02 14.46
C GLN A 74 5.63 -19.31 14.45
N ARG A 75 4.57 -19.99 14.92
CA ARG A 75 3.18 -19.45 14.94
C ARG A 75 3.04 -18.18 15.77
N SER A 76 3.64 -18.14 16.95
CA SER A 76 3.59 -16.97 17.84
C SER A 76 4.26 -15.74 17.22
N ALA A 77 5.38 -15.94 16.52
CA ALA A 77 6.06 -14.88 15.79
C ALA A 77 5.21 -14.35 14.62
N ALA A 78 4.59 -15.24 13.82
CA ALA A 78 3.74 -14.85 12.72
C ALA A 78 2.55 -13.98 13.17
N SER A 79 1.87 -14.33 14.26
CA SER A 79 0.75 -13.52 14.78
C SER A 79 1.19 -12.12 15.23
N LYS A 80 2.34 -12.00 15.90
CA LYS A 80 2.90 -10.69 16.27
C LYS A 80 3.23 -9.86 15.03
N VAL A 81 3.86 -10.47 14.04
CA VAL A 81 4.22 -9.82 12.78
C VAL A 81 2.99 -9.33 12.03
N ILE A 82 1.90 -10.10 11.99
CA ILE A 82 0.63 -9.67 11.39
C ILE A 82 0.09 -8.42 12.08
N ILE A 83 0.04 -8.41 13.42
CA ILE A 83 -0.46 -7.25 14.19
C ILE A 83 0.37 -6.00 13.90
N TRP A 84 1.70 -6.12 13.99
CA TRP A 84 2.60 -4.99 13.70
C TRP A 84 2.50 -4.49 12.27
N SER A 85 2.34 -5.39 11.31
CA SER A 85 2.17 -5.03 9.90
C SER A 85 0.84 -4.31 9.66
N ALA A 86 -0.24 -4.75 10.32
CA ALA A 86 -1.53 -4.07 10.25
C ALA A 86 -1.48 -2.66 10.84
N ILE A 87 -0.82 -2.49 11.99
CA ILE A 87 -0.58 -1.17 12.59
C ILE A 87 0.24 -0.29 11.64
N LEU A 88 1.29 -0.85 11.03
CA LEU A 88 2.15 -0.13 10.08
C LEU A 88 1.37 0.33 8.84
N VAL A 89 0.52 -0.52 8.27
CA VAL A 89 -0.38 -0.16 7.16
C VAL A 89 -1.28 1.00 7.57
N PHE A 90 -1.91 0.92 8.74
CA PHE A 90 -2.81 1.96 9.22
C PHE A 90 -2.08 3.31 9.41
N VAL A 91 -0.94 3.30 10.09
CA VAL A 91 -0.15 4.52 10.36
C VAL A 91 0.37 5.14 9.07
N THR A 92 0.97 4.35 8.17
CA THR A 92 1.50 4.86 6.89
C THR A 92 0.40 5.39 5.97
N SER A 93 -0.76 4.73 5.94
CA SER A 93 -1.93 5.21 5.19
C SER A 93 -2.49 6.51 5.77
N ALA A 94 -2.59 6.61 7.11
CA ALA A 94 -3.04 7.84 7.76
C ALA A 94 -2.08 9.01 7.48
N VAL A 95 -0.77 8.78 7.58
CA VAL A 95 0.26 9.77 7.22
C VAL A 95 0.12 10.19 5.76
N TYR A 96 -0.05 9.23 4.85
CA TYR A 96 -0.26 9.52 3.43
C TYR A 96 -1.48 10.40 3.20
N LEU A 97 -2.63 10.06 3.81
CA LEU A 97 -3.87 10.82 3.66
C LEU A 97 -3.73 12.24 4.20
N VAL A 98 -3.08 12.42 5.36
CA VAL A 98 -2.82 13.75 5.94
C VAL A 98 -1.92 14.57 5.03
N LEU A 99 -0.82 14.00 4.53
CA LEU A 99 0.08 14.69 3.59
C LEU A 99 -0.65 15.03 2.29
N ASN A 100 -1.44 14.11 1.75
CA ASN A 100 -2.18 14.34 0.52
C ASN A 100 -3.21 15.45 0.69
N ALA A 101 -3.99 15.43 1.79
CA ALA A 101 -4.98 16.47 2.08
C ALA A 101 -4.35 17.84 2.32
N ALA A 102 -3.18 17.90 2.97
CA ALA A 102 -2.52 19.17 3.29
C ALA A 102 -1.76 19.77 2.10
N PHE A 103 -1.14 18.93 1.25
CA PHE A 103 -0.16 19.40 0.27
C PHE A 103 -0.54 19.14 -1.18
N VAL A 104 -1.58 18.38 -1.48
CA VAL A 104 -1.99 18.15 -2.88
C VAL A 104 -3.14 19.08 -3.22
N TYR A 105 -2.90 19.96 -4.18
CA TYR A 105 -3.89 20.90 -4.71
C TYR A 105 -4.38 20.43 -6.08
N GLN A 106 -5.69 20.45 -6.29
CA GLN A 106 -6.30 20.18 -7.58
C GLN A 106 -6.49 21.51 -8.33
N ILE A 107 -5.96 21.58 -9.55
CA ILE A 107 -6.04 22.80 -10.37
C ILE A 107 -7.51 23.01 -10.81
N PRO A 108 -8.11 24.19 -10.60
CA PRO A 108 -9.45 24.46 -11.11
C PRO A 108 -9.49 24.36 -12.64
N ASN A 109 -10.51 23.68 -13.18
CA ASN A 109 -10.71 23.44 -14.62
C ASN A 109 -9.73 22.48 -15.30
N ASP A 110 -8.88 21.81 -14.52
CA ASP A 110 -7.99 20.76 -15.01
C ASP A 110 -8.04 19.55 -14.04
N ASP A 111 -7.94 18.33 -14.56
CA ASP A 111 -7.86 17.12 -13.73
C ASP A 111 -6.44 16.91 -13.16
N THR A 112 -5.53 17.84 -13.44
CA THR A 112 -4.17 17.81 -12.91
C THR A 112 -4.11 18.22 -11.44
N ARG A 113 -3.25 17.53 -10.71
CA ARG A 113 -2.97 17.78 -9.30
C ARG A 113 -1.50 18.14 -9.14
N VAL A 114 -1.23 19.08 -8.25
CA VAL A 114 0.13 19.58 -7.99
C VAL A 114 0.43 19.52 -6.50
N VAL A 115 1.72 19.35 -6.18
CA VAL A 115 2.20 19.27 -4.79
C VAL A 115 2.70 20.64 -4.35
N MET A 116 2.07 21.18 -3.32
CA MET A 116 2.45 22.43 -2.67
C MET A 116 3.65 22.22 -1.74
N GLY A 117 4.37 23.32 -1.48
CA GLY A 117 5.52 23.34 -0.59
C GLY A 117 5.28 24.17 0.68
N CYS A 118 6.31 24.23 1.52
CA CYS A 118 6.48 25.22 2.57
C CYS A 118 7.56 26.24 2.16
N GLY A 119 7.38 27.49 2.62
CA GLY A 119 8.33 28.58 2.39
C GLY A 119 8.27 29.14 0.97
N LEU A 120 8.14 30.46 0.88
CA LEU A 120 8.10 31.18 -0.39
C LEU A 120 9.49 31.28 -1.01
N SER A 121 9.57 31.14 -2.34
CA SER A 121 10.77 31.44 -3.10
C SER A 121 11.09 32.94 -3.05
N ASP A 122 12.36 33.32 -3.23
CA ASP A 122 12.76 34.75 -3.25
C ASP A 122 11.98 35.55 -4.29
N ASN A 123 11.74 34.97 -5.46
CA ASN A 123 10.96 35.58 -6.54
C ASN A 123 9.49 35.77 -6.13
N ALA A 124 8.89 34.76 -5.50
CA ALA A 124 7.50 34.85 -5.04
C ALA A 124 7.34 35.91 -3.95
N GLN A 125 8.33 36.04 -3.04
CA GLN A 125 8.34 37.10 -2.04
C GLN A 125 8.42 38.49 -2.66
N LEU A 126 9.24 38.69 -3.71
CA LEU A 126 9.34 39.97 -4.41
C LEU A 126 8.01 40.36 -5.06
N ILE A 127 7.32 39.41 -5.69
CA ILE A 127 6.01 39.63 -6.33
C ILE A 127 4.97 40.00 -5.27
N LEU A 128 4.87 39.25 -4.16
CA LEU A 128 3.93 39.54 -3.07
C LEU A 128 4.16 40.92 -2.44
N LYS A 129 5.43 41.27 -2.19
CA LYS A 129 5.81 42.59 -1.67
C LYS A 129 5.42 43.71 -2.63
N SER A 130 5.58 43.51 -3.94
CA SER A 130 5.16 44.50 -4.96
C SER A 130 3.64 44.74 -4.98
N GLN A 131 2.86 43.75 -4.53
CA GLN A 131 1.40 43.82 -4.43
C GLN A 131 0.90 44.30 -3.06
N GLY A 132 1.81 44.68 -2.15
CA GLY A 132 1.46 45.12 -0.79
C GLY A 132 0.96 44.00 0.12
N LEU A 133 1.13 42.74 -0.26
CA LEU A 133 0.78 41.57 0.54
C LEU A 133 1.98 41.20 1.44
N ASN A 134 1.73 41.04 2.73
CA ASN A 134 2.74 40.54 3.65
C ASN A 134 2.84 39.02 3.51
N PRO A 135 4.00 38.46 3.10
CA PRO A 135 4.18 37.02 3.04
C PRO A 135 4.13 36.46 4.46
N THR A 136 3.08 35.72 4.79
CA THR A 136 3.07 34.91 6.01
C THR A 136 3.63 33.53 5.68
N ASP A 137 4.71 33.12 6.32
CA ASP A 137 5.39 31.82 6.14
C ASP A 137 4.60 30.61 6.67
N VAL A 138 3.27 30.65 6.59
CA VAL A 138 2.41 29.58 7.09
C VAL A 138 2.43 28.42 6.10
N CYS A 139 2.56 27.19 6.63
CA CYS A 139 2.56 25.97 5.83
C CYS A 139 1.45 25.00 6.28
N PRO A 140 0.58 24.51 5.38
CA PRO A 140 0.27 25.04 4.05
C PRO A 140 -0.57 26.33 4.16
N GLY A 141 -0.12 27.42 3.55
CA GLY A 141 -0.86 28.68 3.47
C GLY A 141 -1.87 28.69 2.32
N GLU A 142 -2.75 29.71 2.29
CA GLU A 142 -3.73 29.89 1.22
C GLU A 142 -3.07 30.58 0.02
N PHE A 143 -2.52 29.78 -0.91
CA PHE A 143 -1.75 30.29 -2.05
C PHE A 143 -2.47 30.18 -3.40
N SER A 144 -3.79 29.96 -3.41
CA SER A 144 -4.58 29.78 -4.64
C SER A 144 -4.41 30.92 -5.64
N LEU A 145 -4.39 32.17 -5.15
CA LEU A 145 -4.19 33.37 -5.97
C LEU A 145 -2.76 33.49 -6.51
N LEU A 146 -1.77 33.07 -5.71
CA LEU A 146 -0.38 33.08 -6.12
C LEU A 146 -0.11 31.98 -7.17
N MET A 147 -0.71 30.80 -6.98
CA MET A 147 -0.64 29.70 -7.94
C MET A 147 -1.23 30.08 -9.29
N SER A 148 -2.40 30.74 -9.33
CA SER A 148 -2.99 31.18 -10.60
C SER A 148 -2.11 32.21 -11.31
N SER A 149 -1.48 33.13 -10.58
CA SER A 149 -0.53 34.10 -11.14
C SER A 149 0.76 33.47 -11.69
N ALA A 150 1.18 32.35 -11.10
CA ALA A 150 2.39 31.61 -11.48
C ALA A 150 2.11 30.48 -12.50
N GLN A 151 0.93 30.47 -13.13
CA GLN A 151 0.50 29.42 -14.06
C GLN A 151 0.60 28.01 -13.45
N TYR A 152 0.36 27.89 -12.14
CA TYR A 152 0.42 26.66 -11.36
C TYR A 152 1.79 25.96 -11.34
N GLU A 153 2.87 26.67 -11.71
CA GLU A 153 4.23 26.16 -11.59
C GLU A 153 4.71 26.21 -10.14
N THR A 154 4.69 25.06 -9.46
CA THR A 154 5.03 24.95 -8.03
C THR A 154 6.43 25.44 -7.71
N ASP A 155 7.39 25.20 -8.61
CA ASP A 155 8.81 25.54 -8.40
C ASP A 155 9.09 27.05 -8.47
N LYS A 156 8.14 27.85 -8.98
CA LYS A 156 8.22 29.32 -8.95
C LYS A 156 7.73 29.88 -7.62
N VAL A 157 6.80 29.18 -6.96
CA VAL A 157 6.14 29.67 -5.75
C VAL A 157 6.89 29.26 -4.49
N TRP A 158 7.26 27.99 -4.37
CA TRP A 158 7.89 27.45 -3.15
C TRP A 158 9.36 27.08 -3.35
N THR A 159 10.07 26.93 -2.23
CA THR A 159 11.45 26.46 -2.25
C THR A 159 11.55 25.02 -2.80
N ARG A 160 12.51 24.79 -3.71
CA ARG A 160 12.74 23.46 -4.32
C ARG A 160 12.97 22.36 -3.28
N LEU A 161 13.68 22.70 -2.20
CA LEU A 161 13.97 21.77 -1.12
C LEU A 161 12.69 21.29 -0.44
N SER A 162 11.77 22.21 -0.13
CA SER A 162 10.51 21.86 0.52
C SER A 162 9.61 21.02 -0.38
N ILE A 163 9.45 21.42 -1.65
CA ILE A 163 8.67 20.65 -2.63
C ILE A 163 9.23 19.23 -2.75
N THR A 164 10.55 19.09 -2.86
CA THR A 164 11.21 17.78 -2.98
C THR A 164 10.99 16.93 -1.74
N ALA A 165 11.08 17.53 -0.54
CA ALA A 165 10.84 16.83 0.71
C ALA A 165 9.40 16.32 0.82
N ILE A 166 8.40 17.14 0.51
CA ILE A 166 6.98 16.77 0.57
C ILE A 166 6.64 15.72 -0.48
N LYS A 167 7.10 15.90 -1.73
CA LYS A 167 6.97 14.90 -2.79
C LYS A 167 7.57 13.55 -2.38
N SER A 168 8.75 13.57 -1.76
CA SER A 168 9.41 12.35 -1.26
C SER A 168 8.64 11.73 -0.10
N ALA A 169 8.12 12.53 0.84
CA ALA A 169 7.31 12.04 1.96
C ALA A 169 6.00 11.39 1.49
N LEU A 170 5.33 11.98 0.49
CA LEU A 170 4.16 11.39 -0.16
C LEU A 170 4.51 10.05 -0.82
N ALA A 171 5.60 9.99 -1.59
CA ALA A 171 6.03 8.75 -2.24
C ALA A 171 6.43 7.66 -1.23
N ILE A 172 7.19 8.02 -0.18
CA ILE A 172 7.64 7.08 0.85
C ILE A 172 6.45 6.55 1.66
N SER A 173 5.51 7.40 2.05
CA SER A 173 4.31 6.96 2.79
C SER A 173 3.40 6.08 1.92
N TRP A 174 3.28 6.38 0.62
CA TRP A 174 2.60 5.54 -0.36
C TRP A 174 3.26 4.17 -0.51
N PHE A 175 4.57 4.11 -0.76
CA PHE A 175 5.28 2.83 -0.83
C PHE A 175 5.26 2.09 0.50
N GLY A 176 5.33 2.81 1.61
CA GLY A 176 5.22 2.25 2.95
C GLY A 176 3.88 1.56 3.17
N SER A 177 2.76 2.16 2.74
CA SER A 177 1.43 1.58 2.92
C SER A 177 1.23 0.32 2.08
N PHE A 178 1.53 0.37 0.79
CA PHE A 178 1.39 -0.78 -0.11
C PHE A 178 2.42 -1.89 0.18
N GLY A 179 3.66 -1.51 0.54
CA GLY A 179 4.68 -2.45 0.96
C GLY A 179 4.31 -3.16 2.26
N ALA A 180 3.81 -2.44 3.26
CA ALA A 180 3.33 -3.04 4.50
C ALA A 180 2.09 -3.91 4.27
N LEU A 181 1.20 -3.52 3.35
CA LEU A 181 0.00 -4.29 3.00
C LEU A 181 0.37 -5.59 2.30
N SER A 182 1.29 -5.52 1.34
CA SER A 182 1.88 -6.69 0.67
C SER A 182 2.50 -7.64 1.68
N PHE A 183 3.30 -7.10 2.60
CA PHE A 183 3.93 -7.87 3.65
C PHE A 183 2.90 -8.55 4.56
N LEU A 184 1.87 -7.83 5.01
CA LEU A 184 0.76 -8.35 5.81
C LEU A 184 0.05 -9.52 5.11
N VAL A 185 -0.32 -9.34 3.83
CA VAL A 185 -1.00 -10.37 3.03
C VAL A 185 -0.09 -11.58 2.83
N GLY A 186 1.18 -11.37 2.50
CA GLY A 186 2.13 -12.46 2.33
C GLY A 186 2.33 -13.29 3.61
N VAL A 187 2.45 -12.62 4.77
CA VAL A 187 2.56 -13.30 6.08
C VAL A 187 1.29 -14.09 6.37
N PHE A 188 0.12 -13.50 6.14
CA PHE A 188 -1.17 -14.14 6.35
C PHE A 188 -1.32 -15.40 5.47
N VAL A 189 -1.06 -15.30 4.16
CA VAL A 189 -1.14 -16.42 3.23
C VAL A 189 -0.15 -17.53 3.59
N ALA A 190 1.11 -17.17 3.88
CA ALA A 190 2.13 -18.12 4.32
C ALA A 190 1.72 -18.86 5.60
N PHE A 191 1.08 -18.15 6.54
CA PHE A 191 0.57 -18.73 7.77
C PHE A 191 -0.61 -19.68 7.54
N GLN A 192 -1.60 -19.28 6.74
CA GLN A 192 -2.77 -20.11 6.41
C GLN A 192 -2.35 -21.41 5.73
N ARG A 193 -1.46 -21.32 4.72
CA ARG A 193 -0.94 -22.49 4.00
C ARG A 193 -0.35 -23.55 4.94
N ARG A 194 0.29 -23.14 6.04
CA ARG A 194 0.90 -24.04 7.02
C ARG A 194 -0.11 -24.70 7.95
N GLN A 195 -1.17 -23.97 8.33
CA GLN A 195 -2.23 -24.56 9.15
C GLN A 195 -2.91 -25.70 8.42
N VAL A 196 -3.18 -25.52 7.13
CA VAL A 196 -3.75 -26.56 6.25
C VAL A 196 -2.85 -27.79 6.18
N VAL A 197 -1.56 -27.63 5.86
CA VAL A 197 -0.61 -28.76 5.78
C VAL A 197 -0.48 -29.51 7.12
N ARG A 198 -0.55 -28.81 8.25
CA ARG A 198 -0.48 -29.43 9.57
C ARG A 198 -1.75 -30.22 9.91
N ALA A 199 -2.93 -29.71 9.55
CA ALA A 199 -4.20 -30.39 9.76
C ALA A 199 -4.25 -31.73 9.00
N SER A 200 -3.82 -31.75 7.73
CA SER A 200 -3.80 -32.97 6.91
C SER A 200 -2.87 -34.07 7.47
N ARG A 201 -1.77 -33.72 8.15
CA ARG A 201 -0.85 -34.71 8.73
C ARG A 201 -1.40 -35.41 9.98
N THR A 202 -2.24 -34.74 10.76
CA THR A 202 -2.81 -35.34 11.98
C THR A 202 -3.85 -36.41 11.64
N THR A 203 -4.61 -36.24 10.57
CA THR A 203 -5.66 -37.19 10.14
C THR A 203 -5.10 -38.52 9.64
N VAL A 204 -3.90 -38.54 9.05
CA VAL A 204 -3.29 -39.75 8.44
C VAL A 204 -2.70 -40.72 9.48
N LYS A 205 -2.51 -40.32 10.74
CA LYS A 205 -1.78 -41.13 11.74
C LYS A 205 -2.65 -42.03 12.62
N ARG A 206 -3.65 -42.72 12.05
CA ARG A 206 -4.42 -43.76 12.76
C ARG A 206 -4.47 -45.08 11.97
N PRO A 207 -3.39 -45.88 11.94
CA PRO A 207 -3.52 -47.31 11.73
C PRO A 207 -3.90 -47.93 13.08
N THR A 208 -5.18 -48.26 13.22
CA THR A 208 -5.65 -49.19 14.25
C THR A 208 -5.13 -50.58 13.90
N THR A 209 -3.93 -50.92 14.37
CA THR A 209 -3.55 -52.34 14.52
C THR A 209 -4.30 -52.89 15.74
N SER A 210 -5.50 -53.39 15.49
CA SER A 210 -6.21 -54.30 16.39
C SER A 210 -6.66 -55.52 15.58
N GLU A 211 -5.73 -56.42 15.31
CA GLU A 211 -6.00 -57.77 14.81
C GLU A 211 -4.95 -58.65 15.51
N GLY A 212 -5.27 -59.17 16.69
CA GLY A 212 -5.69 -60.56 16.93
C GLY A 212 -4.64 -61.14 17.89
N ALA A 213 -4.94 -61.42 19.16
CA ALA A 213 -5.70 -62.58 19.64
C ALA A 213 -5.07 -63.90 19.20
#